data_AF-A0A2N9YCL5-F1
#
_entry.id   AF-A0A2N9YCL5-F1
#
_cell.length_a   1.000
_cell.length_b   1.000
_cell.length_c   1.000
_cell.angle_alpha   90.00
_cell.angle_beta   90.00
_cell.angle_gamma   90.00
#
_symmetry.space_group_name_H-M   'P 1'
#
loop_
_entity.id
_entity.type
_entity.pdbx_description
1 polymer ?
#
loop_
_entity_poly.entity_id
_entity_poly.type
_entity_poly.pdbx_seq_one_letter_code
_entity_poly.pdbx_strand_id
1 'polypeptide(L)' 'MNEDLIEKRQIILAARQAAHSGLKASANPYPVDTENYMTWQHFYTMAQNAGSMQCLYAAEYEASAY' A
#
# COMPACT_ATOMS: atom_id res chain seq x y z
N MET A 1 1.74 -18.06 18.58
CA MET A 1 1.78 -17.00 17.54
C MET A 1 0.34 -16.78 17.13
N ASN A 2 -0.25 -15.60 17.38
CA ASN A 2 -1.68 -15.37 17.14
C ASN A 2 -1.98 -15.44 15.64
N GLU A 3 -2.85 -16.37 15.24
CA GLU A 3 -3.25 -16.60 13.83
C GLU A 3 -3.79 -15.33 13.17
N ASP A 4 -4.49 -14.49 13.95
CA ASP A 4 -5.02 -13.19 13.54
C ASP A 4 -3.93 -12.21 13.05
N LEU A 5 -2.75 -12.21 13.68
CA LEU A 5 -1.63 -11.36 13.25
C LEU A 5 -1.03 -11.83 11.92
N ILE A 6 -1.08 -13.14 11.64
CA ILE A 6 -0.57 -13.70 10.39
C ILE A 6 -1.52 -13.32 9.24
N GLU A 7 -2.82 -13.44 9.47
CA GLU A 7 -3.86 -13.09 8.50
C GLU A 7 -3.81 -11.60 8.16
N LYS A 8 -3.77 -10.71 9.16
CA LYS A 8 -3.63 -9.26 8.94
C LYS A 8 -2.36 -8.91 8.17
N ARG A 9 -1.25 -9.60 8.45
CA ARG A 9 0.00 -9.41 7.69
C ARG A 9 -0.15 -9.79 6.22
N GLN A 10 -0.87 -10.87 5.90
CA GLN A 10 -1.10 -11.29 4.52
C GLN A 10 -1.93 -10.26 3.74
N ILE A 11 -2.97 -9.70 4.36
CA ILE A 11 -3.80 -8.64 3.76
C ILE A 11 -2.94 -7.44 3.37
N ILE A 12 -2.06 -7.00 4.28
CA ILE A 12 -1.16 -5.85 4.05
C ILE A 12 -0.19 -6.11 2.89
N LEU A 13 0.39 -7.32 2.84
CA LEU A 13 1.34 -7.69 1.78
C LEU A 13 0.64 -7.75 0.40
N ALA A 14 -0.55 -8.34 0.34
CA ALA A 14 -1.34 -8.40 -0.89
C ALA A 14 -1.71 -6.98 -1.39
N ALA A 15 -2.08 -6.07 -0.49
CA ALA A 15 -2.38 -4.68 -0.83
C ALA A 15 -1.17 -3.95 -1.44
N ARG A 16 0.00 -4.10 -0.83
CA ARG A 16 1.25 -3.49 -1.33
C ARG A 16 1.64 -4.08 -2.68
N GLN A 17 1.56 -5.39 -2.84
CA GLN A 17 1.89 -6.05 -4.09
C GLN A 17 0.96 -5.59 -5.22
N ALA A 18 -0.35 -5.51 -4.96
CA ALA A 18 -1.32 -5.00 -5.93
C ALA A 18 -1.01 -3.57 -6.38
N ALA A 19 -0.63 -2.70 -5.44
CA ALA A 19 -0.20 -1.34 -5.75
C ALA A 19 1.06 -1.32 -6.64
N HIS A 20 2.09 -2.07 -6.27
CA HIS A 20 3.33 -2.15 -7.06
C HIS A 20 3.14 -2.78 -8.44
N SER A 21 2.19 -3.71 -8.59
CA SER A 21 1.83 -4.30 -9.88
C SER A 21 0.91 -3.41 -10.73
N GLY A 22 0.53 -2.22 -10.25
CA GLY A 22 -0.34 -1.29 -10.99
C GLY A 22 -1.79 -1.77 -11.13
N LEU A 23 -2.24 -2.70 -10.27
CA LEU A 23 -3.64 -3.12 -10.24
C LEU A 23 -4.51 -1.96 -9.74
N LYS A 24 -5.76 -1.88 -10.20
CA LYS A 24 -6.71 -0.87 -9.74
C LYS A 24 -7.20 -1.16 -8.31
N ALA A 25 -7.63 -0.15 -7.57
CA ALA A 25 -8.22 -0.33 -6.23
C ALA A 25 -9.45 -1.26 -6.22
N SER A 26 -10.16 -1.37 -7.35
CA SER A 26 -11.27 -2.32 -7.54
C SER A 26 -10.83 -3.79 -7.53
N ALA A 27 -9.53 -4.08 -7.54
CA ALA A 27 -8.98 -5.43 -7.39
C ALA A 27 -8.93 -5.90 -5.92
N ASN A 28 -9.39 -5.08 -4.97
CA ASN A 28 -9.56 -5.49 -3.58
C ASN A 28 -10.49 -6.71 -3.50
N PRO A 29 -10.03 -7.88 -2.99
CA PRO A 29 -10.84 -9.09 -2.95
C PRO A 29 -11.83 -9.12 -1.78
N TYR A 30 -11.75 -8.17 -0.85
CA TYR A 30 -12.56 -8.16 0.36
C TYR A 30 -13.89 -7.39 0.16
N PRO A 31 -14.97 -7.75 0.86
CA PRO A 31 -16.22 -7.00 0.81
C PRO A 31 -16.08 -5.60 1.46
N VAL A 32 -16.69 -4.58 0.85
CA VAL A 32 -16.50 -3.14 1.17
C VAL A 32 -16.70 -2.80 2.65
N ASP A 33 -17.61 -3.50 3.34
CA ASP A 33 -17.99 -3.19 4.73
C ASP A 33 -17.17 -3.95 5.79
N THR A 34 -16.06 -4.58 5.38
CA THR A 34 -15.22 -5.39 6.28
C THR A 34 -13.95 -4.65 6.72
N GLU A 35 -13.46 -4.97 7.93
CA GLU A 35 -12.17 -4.47 8.42
C GLU A 35 -11.02 -4.82 7.45
N ASN A 36 -11.10 -6.00 6.83
CA ASN A 36 -10.12 -6.47 5.86
C ASN A 36 -10.09 -5.59 4.60
N TYR A 37 -11.26 -5.15 4.12
CA TYR A 37 -11.33 -4.21 3.01
C TYR A 37 -10.70 -2.86 3.34
N MET A 38 -11.02 -2.30 4.50
CA MET A 38 -10.44 -1.04 4.97
C MET A 38 -8.93 -1.15 5.13
N THR A 39 -8.45 -2.25 5.70
CA THR A 39 -7.02 -2.53 5.89
C THR A 39 -6.31 -2.62 4.54
N TRP A 40 -6.83 -3.42 3.61
CA TRP A 40 -6.24 -3.54 2.27
C TRP A 40 -6.23 -2.18 1.55
N GLN A 41 -7.35 -1.44 1.57
CA GLN A 41 -7.47 -0.16 0.89
C GLN A 41 -6.50 0.89 1.43
N HIS A 42 -6.32 0.93 2.75
CA HIS A 42 -5.39 1.83 3.41
C HIS A 42 -3.94 1.57 2.95
N PHE A 43 -3.48 0.32 3.06
CA PHE A 43 -2.11 -0.03 2.70
C PHE A 43 -1.83 -0.01 1.19
N TYR A 44 -2.83 -0.30 0.35
CA TYR A 44 -2.76 -0.15 -1.09
C TYR A 44 -2.54 1.33 -1.47
N THR A 45 -3.31 2.24 -0.88
CA THR A 45 -3.21 3.69 -1.14
C THR A 45 -1.87 4.24 -0.64
N MET A 46 -1.41 3.81 0.54
CA MET A 46 -0.08 4.17 1.02
C MET A 46 1.03 3.69 0.09
N ALA A 47 0.94 2.47 -0.45
CA ALA A 47 1.97 1.92 -1.34
C ALA A 47 2.02 2.65 -2.70
N GLN A 48 0.86 3.04 -3.25
CA GLN A 48 0.78 3.90 -4.43
C GLN A 48 1.47 5.25 -4.18
N ASN A 49 1.19 5.88 -3.04
CA ASN A 49 1.74 7.18 -2.68
C ASN A 49 3.21 7.12 -2.23
N ALA A 50 3.69 5.97 -1.75
CA ALA A 50 5.09 5.79 -1.34
C ALA A 50 6.06 5.95 -2.53
N GLY A 51 5.67 5.48 -3.72
CA GLY A 51 6.42 5.77 -4.95
C GLY A 51 6.49 7.27 -5.24
N SER A 52 5.38 8.00 -5.03
CA SER A 52 5.34 9.46 -5.16
C SER A 52 6.23 10.18 -4.13
N MET A 53 6.28 9.70 -2.89
CA MET A 53 7.15 10.28 -1.84
C MET A 53 8.63 10.05 -2.10
N GLN A 54 9.01 8.87 -2.60
CA GLN A 54 10.40 8.59 -3.00
C GLN A 54 10.85 9.49 -4.15
N CYS A 55 9.97 9.78 -5.12
CA CYS A 55 10.26 10.74 -6.19
C CYS A 55 10.40 12.18 -5.68
N LEU A 56 9.60 12.60 -4.70
CA LEU A 56 9.70 13.93 -4.10
C LEU A 56 11.03 14.11 -3.35
N TYR A 57 11.44 13.13 -2.53
CA TYR A 57 12.72 13.19 -1.82
C TYR A 57 13.94 13.17 -2.76
N ALA A 58 13.87 12.43 -3.87
CA ALA A 58 14.94 12.44 -4.88
C ALA A 58 15.07 13.83 -5.55
N ALA A 59 13.94 14.46 -5.88
CA ALA A 59 13.94 15.79 -6.49
C ALA A 59 14.44 16.89 -5.52
N GLU A 60 14.10 16.81 -4.24
CA GLU A 60 14.58 17.75 -3.21
C GLU A 60 16.09 17.63 -2.96
N TYR A 61 16.63 16.41 -3.02
CA TYR A 61 18.07 16.18 -2.88
C TYR A 61 18.87 16.74 -4.06
N GLU A 62 18.41 16.57 -5.29
CA GLU A 62 19.07 17.16 -6.47
C GLU A 62 18.98 18.69 -6.49
N ALA A 63 17.87 19.27 -6.03
CA ALA A 63 17.70 20.72 -5.96
C ALA A 63 18.55 21.40 -4.88
N SER A 64 18.91 20.69 -3.81
CA SER A 64 19.73 21.23 -2.70
C SER A 64 21.25 21.04 -2.90
N ALA A 65 21.67 20.36 -3.97
CA ALA A 65 23.07 20.12 -4.31
C ALA A 65 23.67 21.22 -5.23
N TYR A 66 22.88 22.24 -5.58
CA TYR A 66 23.26 23.45 -6.31
C TYR A 66 23.19 24.68 -5.41
#